data_AF-A0A662X843-F1
#
_entry.id   AF-A0A662X843-F1
#
_cell.length_a   1.000
_cell.length_b   1.000
_cell.length_c   1.000
_cell.angle_alpha   90.00
_cell.angle_beta   90.00
_cell.angle_gamma   90.00
#
_symmetry.space_group_name_H-M   'P 1'
#
loop_
_entity.id
_entity.type
_entity.pdbx_description
1 polymer ?
#
loop_
_entity_poly.entity_id
_entity_poly.type
_entity_poly.pdbx_seq_one_letter_code
_entity_poly.pdbx_strand_id
1 'polypeptide(L)'
;MEERFGSGGSRYCGWYPGLFYESREDSGNRDVLVVDVHTDTPSVEHGDPGGVLHLGVGDPLMAFFVVNNAMYAGPVFSSYELVTPIDTRLTDEEFQAKLPTLRAPLWARQSYLC
;
A
#
# COMPACT_ATOMS: atom_id res chain seq x y z
N MET A 1 -2.12 11.85 -11.68
CA MET A 1 -1.41 12.78 -12.57
C MET A 1 -0.29 13.38 -11.74
N GLU A 2 0.94 12.99 -11.99
CA GLU A 2 2.11 13.45 -11.22
C GLU A 2 2.48 14.87 -11.72
N GLU A 3 2.34 15.90 -10.87
CA GLU A 3 2.77 17.26 -11.22
C GLU A 3 4.28 17.42 -10.99
N ARG A 4 5.00 17.82 -12.05
CA ARG A 4 6.46 18.01 -12.03
C ARG A 4 6.81 19.48 -11.85
N PHE A 5 7.50 19.82 -10.76
CA PHE A 5 7.97 21.20 -10.47
C PHE A 5 9.50 21.40 -10.69
N GLY A 6 10.14 20.61 -11.57
CA GLY A 6 11.56 20.73 -11.87
C GLY A 6 11.90 20.45 -13.34
N SER A 7 13.03 20.97 -13.83
CA SER A 7 13.44 20.82 -15.25
C SER A 7 14.09 19.46 -15.58
N GLY A 8 14.15 18.54 -14.62
CA GLY A 8 14.63 17.17 -14.81
C GLY A 8 13.58 16.17 -14.33
N GLY A 9 13.35 15.11 -15.10
CA GLY A 9 12.49 14.01 -14.65
C GLY A 9 13.04 13.35 -13.39
N SER A 10 12.16 12.91 -12.49
CA SER A 10 12.53 12.12 -11.31
C SER A 10 13.33 10.90 -11.75
N ARG A 11 14.63 10.85 -11.43
CA ARG A 11 15.50 9.70 -11.74
C ARG A 11 15.76 8.90 -10.48
N TYR A 12 15.13 7.72 -10.39
CA TYR A 12 15.44 6.75 -9.34
C TYR A 12 16.62 5.89 -9.77
N CYS A 13 17.79 6.13 -9.16
CA CYS A 13 19.06 5.47 -9.51
C CYS A 13 19.32 4.18 -8.71
N GLY A 14 18.41 3.78 -7.82
CA GLY A 14 18.56 2.60 -6.96
C GLY A 14 18.48 1.27 -7.72
N TRP A 15 18.61 0.16 -6.98
CA TRP A 15 18.52 -1.20 -7.54
C TRP A 15 17.09 -1.55 -7.98
N TYR A 16 16.06 -1.06 -7.27
CA TYR A 16 14.66 -1.40 -7.51
C TYR A 16 14.16 -1.05 -8.93
N PRO A 17 14.40 0.16 -9.49
CA PRO A 17 14.05 0.44 -10.88
C PRO A 17 14.74 -0.48 -11.91
N GLY A 18 15.84 -1.13 -11.53
CA GLY A 18 16.51 -2.13 -12.38
C GLY A 18 15.80 -3.49 -12.43
N LEU A 19 14.75 -3.70 -11.64
CA LEU A 19 13.93 -4.93 -11.68
C LEU A 19 12.91 -4.92 -12.82
N PHE A 20 12.62 -3.76 -13.40
CA PHE A 20 11.60 -3.61 -14.44
C PHE A 20 12.22 -3.91 -15.82
N TYR A 21 11.55 -4.79 -16.57
CA TYR A 21 12.10 -5.34 -17.83
C TYR A 21 12.02 -4.38 -19.01
N GLU A 22 10.91 -3.64 -19.15
CA GLU A 22 10.68 -2.77 -20.30
C GLU A 22 11.29 -1.39 -20.09
N SER A 23 10.95 -0.73 -18.98
CA SER A 23 11.49 0.58 -18.63
C SER A 23 11.74 0.73 -17.13
N ARG A 24 12.83 1.43 -16.77
CA ARG A 24 13.04 1.86 -15.37
C ARG A 24 11.96 2.81 -14.89
N GLU A 25 11.29 3.51 -15.81
CA GLU A 25 10.20 4.43 -15.48
C GLU A 25 8.95 3.68 -14.98
N ASP A 26 8.79 2.41 -15.34
CA ASP A 26 7.68 1.58 -14.87
C ASP A 26 7.69 1.40 -13.34
N SER A 27 8.85 1.61 -12.70
CA SER A 27 8.97 1.61 -11.25
C SER A 27 8.18 2.70 -10.53
N GLY A 28 7.73 3.73 -11.25
CA GLY A 28 6.85 4.78 -10.75
C GLY A 28 5.37 4.57 -11.09
N ASN A 29 5.02 3.51 -11.83
CA ASN A 29 3.63 3.25 -12.16
C ASN A 29 2.84 2.94 -10.89
N ARG A 30 1.69 3.61 -10.76
CA ARG A 30 0.79 3.39 -9.64
C ARG A 30 0.07 2.07 -9.83
N ASP A 31 0.25 1.17 -8.88
CA ASP A 31 -0.43 -0.12 -8.83
C ASP A 31 -1.01 -0.33 -7.43
N VAL A 32 -2.32 -0.55 -7.37
CA VAL A 32 -3.08 -0.74 -6.12
C VAL A 32 -3.59 -2.15 -6.13
N LEU A 33 -3.16 -2.93 -5.14
CA LEU A 33 -3.39 -4.37 -5.12
C LEU A 33 -4.03 -4.78 -3.79
N VAL A 34 -4.91 -5.77 -3.86
CA VAL A 34 -5.48 -6.44 -2.70
C VAL A 34 -5.42 -7.95 -2.88
N VAL A 35 -5.16 -8.67 -1.79
CA VAL A 35 -5.14 -10.12 -1.79
C VAL A 35 -5.84 -10.69 -0.56
N ASP A 36 -6.53 -11.81 -0.76
CA ASP A 36 -7.07 -12.62 0.32
C ASP A 36 -5.91 -13.39 0.99
N VAL A 37 -5.66 -13.15 2.28
CA VAL A 37 -4.62 -13.87 3.03
C VAL A 37 -5.17 -14.95 3.94
N HIS A 38 -6.44 -14.84 4.34
CA HIS A 38 -7.10 -15.83 5.15
C HIS A 38 -8.60 -15.87 4.86
N THR A 39 -9.18 -17.06 4.87
CA THR A 39 -10.63 -17.27 4.79
C THR A 39 -11.06 -18.07 6.01
N ASP A 40 -11.86 -17.43 6.84
CA ASP A 40 -12.46 -18.02 8.03
C ASP A 40 -13.87 -18.52 7.70
N THR A 41 -14.09 -19.82 7.84
CA THR A 41 -15.37 -20.45 7.48
C THR A 41 -16.40 -20.25 8.59
N PRO A 42 -17.66 -19.92 8.25
CA PRO A 42 -18.70 -19.71 9.26
C PRO A 42 -18.87 -20.94 10.17
N SER A 43 -19.04 -20.70 11.46
CA SER A 43 -19.30 -21.74 12.46
C SER A 43 -20.62 -21.50 13.18
N VAL A 44 -21.63 -22.32 12.84
CA VAL A 44 -22.97 -22.27 13.44
C VAL A 44 -22.92 -22.57 14.94
N GLU A 45 -22.11 -23.55 15.35
CA GLU A 45 -21.93 -23.99 16.74
C GLU A 45 -21.36 -22.87 17.64
N HIS A 46 -20.59 -21.94 17.06
CA HIS A 46 -19.93 -20.85 17.80
C HIS A 46 -20.56 -19.48 17.54
N GLY A 47 -21.61 -19.41 16.71
CA GLY A 47 -22.21 -18.13 16.30
C GLY A 47 -21.25 -17.24 15.51
N ASP A 48 -20.26 -17.84 14.85
CA ASP A 48 -19.24 -17.14 14.07
C ASP A 48 -19.69 -17.02 12.61
N PRO A 49 -19.93 -15.81 12.09
CA PRO A 49 -20.30 -15.62 10.69
C PRO A 49 -19.14 -15.89 9.72
N GLY A 50 -17.90 -16.03 10.20
CA GLY A 50 -16.71 -16.13 9.36
C GLY A 50 -16.39 -14.83 8.62
N GLY A 51 -15.42 -14.88 7.72
CA GLY A 51 -15.00 -13.72 6.94
C GLY A 51 -13.78 -13.96 6.07
N VAL A 52 -13.42 -12.94 5.30
CA VAL A 52 -12.20 -12.94 4.49
C VAL A 52 -11.30 -11.81 4.97
N LEU A 53 -10.07 -12.16 5.35
CA LEU A 53 -9.02 -11.21 5.70
C LEU A 53 -8.24 -10.85 4.43
N HIS A 54 -8.16 -9.56 4.14
CA HIS A 54 -7.43 -9.00 3.01
C HIS A 54 -6.21 -8.24 3.49
N LEU A 55 -5.12 -8.35 2.72
CA LEU A 55 -4.02 -7.38 2.77
C LEU A 55 -3.99 -6.58 1.48
N GLY A 56 -3.89 -5.26 1.61
CA GLY A 56 -3.83 -4.35 0.48
C GLY A 56 -2.63 -3.41 0.54
N VAL A 57 -2.17 -2.98 -0.64
CA VAL A 57 -1.13 -1.97 -0.83
C VAL A 57 -1.74 -0.82 -1.63
N GLY A 58 -1.57 0.40 -1.13
CA GLY A 58 -2.10 1.61 -1.75
C GLY A 58 -0.99 2.55 -2.22
N ASP A 59 -1.26 3.85 -2.14
CA ASP A 59 -0.29 4.86 -2.53
C ASP A 59 0.98 4.79 -1.64
N PRO A 60 2.19 4.95 -2.22
CA PRO A 60 3.43 4.92 -1.46
C PRO A 60 3.53 6.10 -0.49
N LEU A 61 4.20 5.89 0.63
CA LEU A 61 4.44 6.88 1.66
C LEU A 61 5.91 7.29 1.68
N MET A 62 6.20 8.56 1.98
CA MET A 62 7.57 8.97 2.27
C MET A 62 7.89 8.67 3.73
N ALA A 63 8.91 7.85 3.99
CA ALA A 63 9.35 7.53 5.34
C ALA A 63 10.74 8.08 5.64
N PHE A 64 10.93 8.45 6.90
CA PHE A 64 12.19 8.92 7.45
C PHE A 64 12.54 8.07 8.67
N PHE A 65 13.66 7.36 8.61
CA PHE A 65 14.15 6.52 9.70
C PHE A 65 15.49 7.07 10.19
N VAL A 66 15.62 7.29 11.50
CA VAL A 66 16.89 7.67 12.12
C VAL A 66 17.44 6.47 12.88
N VAL A 67 18.56 5.94 12.42
CA VAL A 67 19.22 4.77 13.02
C VAL A 67 20.69 5.11 13.21
N ASN A 68 21.21 4.97 14.44
CA ASN A 68 22.61 5.23 14.78
C ASN A 68 23.12 6.61 14.27
N ASN A 69 22.33 7.67 14.48
CA ASN A 69 22.61 9.04 14.03
C ASN A 69 22.70 9.22 12.49
N ALA A 70 22.25 8.24 11.70
CA ALA A 70 22.07 8.36 10.26
C ALA A 70 20.58 8.42 9.89
N MET A 71 20.22 9.32 8.97
CA MET A 71 18.85 9.47 8.47
C MET A 71 18.72 8.77 7.11
N TYR A 72 17.73 7.89 7.02
CA TYR A 72 17.33 7.19 5.82
C TYR A 72 15.98 7.74 5.38
N ALA A 73 15.91 8.24 4.15
CA ALA A 73 14.70 8.81 3.57
C ALA A 73 14.38 8.08 2.27
N GLY A 74 13.12 7.71 2.09
CA GLY A 74 12.69 7.09 0.84
C GLY A 74 11.22 6.69 0.82
N PRO A 75 10.72 6.33 -0.38
CA PRO A 75 9.39 5.78 -0.52
C PRO A 75 9.32 4.40 0.15
N VAL A 76 8.21 4.13 0.83
CA VAL A 76 7.86 2.84 1.40
C VAL A 76 6.43 2.49 1.01
N PHE A 77 6.14 1.19 0.96
CA PHE A 77 4.78 0.72 0.70
C PHE A 77 3.85 1.05 1.87
N SER A 78 2.63 1.48 1.55
CA SER A 78 1.53 1.47 2.50
C SER A 78 0.97 0.06 2.62
N SER A 79 0.46 -0.28 3.80
CA SER A 79 -0.14 -1.59 4.08
C SER A 79 -1.46 -1.38 4.80
N TYR A 80 -2.48 -2.09 4.31
CA TYR A 80 -3.85 -2.06 4.81
C TYR A 80 -4.31 -3.47 5.12
N GLU A 81 -4.99 -3.63 6.24
CA GLU A 81 -5.60 -4.89 6.66
C GLU A 81 -7.09 -4.63 6.85
N LEU A 82 -7.93 -5.47 6.24
CA LEU A 82 -9.38 -5.33 6.32
C LEU A 82 -10.07 -6.70 6.27
N VAL A 83 -11.21 -6.80 6.95
CA VAL A 83 -12.05 -8.00 6.95
C VAL A 83 -13.37 -7.69 6.25
N THR A 84 -13.77 -8.56 5.34
CA THR A 84 -15.09 -8.54 4.70
C THR A 84 -15.91 -9.77 5.10
N PRO A 85 -17.25 -9.71 4.95
CA PRO A 85 -18.08 -10.90 5.06
C PRO A 85 -17.62 -12.03 4.13
N ILE A 86 -17.93 -13.28 4.49
CA ILE A 86 -17.45 -14.49 3.81
C ILE A 86 -17.80 -14.57 2.32
N ASP A 87 -18.91 -13.94 1.90
CA ASP A 87 -19.41 -13.90 0.52
C ASP A 87 -18.83 -12.75 -0.30
N THR A 88 -17.98 -11.92 0.31
CA THR A 88 -17.41 -10.72 -0.29
C THR A 88 -15.90 -10.86 -0.42
N ARG A 89 -15.39 -10.95 -1.65
CA ARG A 89 -13.96 -10.88 -1.97
C ARG A 89 -13.71 -9.63 -2.81
N LEU A 90 -12.68 -8.86 -2.47
CA LEU A 90 -12.43 -7.59 -3.12
C LEU A 90 -11.58 -7.77 -4.37
N THR A 91 -11.93 -7.08 -5.45
CA THR A 91 -11.00 -6.86 -6.57
C THR A 91 -10.11 -5.64 -6.31
N ASP A 92 -9.05 -5.52 -7.09
CA ASP A 92 -8.14 -4.36 -7.03
C ASP A 92 -8.88 -3.04 -7.27
N GLU A 93 -9.84 -3.00 -8.20
CA GLU A 93 -10.67 -1.82 -8.47
C GLU A 93 -11.57 -1.45 -7.30
N GLU A 94 -12.19 -2.45 -6.65
CA GLU A 94 -13.04 -2.24 -5.48
C GLU A 94 -12.24 -1.76 -4.28
N PHE A 95 -11.05 -2.33 -4.06
CA PHE A 95 -10.13 -1.88 -3.02
C PHE A 95 -9.62 -0.46 -3.32
N GLN A 96 -9.25 -0.16 -4.56
CA GLN A 96 -8.84 1.17 -4.97
C GLN A 96 -9.94 2.22 -4.72
N ALA A 97 -11.20 1.89 -4.98
CA ALA A 97 -12.32 2.78 -4.68
C ALA A 97 -12.50 3.03 -3.17
N LYS A 98 -12.13 2.06 -2.32
CA LYS A 98 -12.21 2.15 -0.86
C LYS A 98 -11.03 2.89 -0.23
N LEU A 99 -9.85 2.92 -0.86
CA LEU A 99 -8.62 3.52 -0.32
C LEU A 99 -8.81 4.90 0.33
N PRO A 100 -9.55 5.87 -0.24
CA PRO A 100 -9.73 7.20 0.36
C PRO A 100 -10.45 7.16 1.73
N THR A 101 -11.22 6.10 1.99
CA THR A 101 -11.94 5.89 3.26
C THR A 101 -11.08 5.12 4.27
N LEU A 102 -10.07 4.40 3.80
CA LEU A 102 -9.17 3.62 4.63
C LEU A 102 -8.12 4.53 5.24
N ARG A 103 -7.92 4.37 6.54
CA ARG A 103 -6.96 5.21 7.24
C ARG A 103 -5.58 4.58 7.17
N ALA A 104 -4.60 5.29 6.62
CA ALA A 104 -3.19 4.89 6.65
C ALA A 104 -2.71 4.55 8.09
N PRO A 105 -1.64 3.78 8.30
CA PRO A 105 -1.12 3.51 9.64
C PRO A 105 -0.87 4.78 10.45
N LEU A 106 -1.06 4.74 11.79
CA LEU A 106 -0.94 5.93 12.65
C LEU A 106 0.39 6.67 12.47
N TRP A 107 1.50 5.93 12.33
CA TRP A 107 2.83 6.51 12.10
C TRP A 107 2.93 7.33 10.81
N ALA A 108 2.12 7.04 9.80
CA ALA A 108 2.10 7.76 8.53
C ALA A 108 1.13 8.94 8.53
N ARG A 109 0.19 9.02 9.49
CA ARG A 109 -0.77 10.13 9.60
C ARG A 109 -0.17 11.39 10.19
N GLN A 110 0.86 11.25 11.03
CA GLN A 110 1.59 12.35 11.64
C GLN A 110 2.88 12.58 10.86
N SER A 111 2.76 13.11 9.64
CA SER A 111 3.91 13.67 8.94
C SER A 111 4.47 14.81 9.81
N TYR A 112 5.73 14.69 10.23
CA TYR A 112 6.46 15.76 10.93
C TYR A 112 6.76 16.97 10.02
N LEU A 113 6.39 16.90 8.74
CA LEU A 113 6.39 18.03 7.83
C LEU A 113 5.02 18.71 7.94
N CYS A 114 4.92 19.60 8.93
CA CYS A 114 3.96 20.70 8.95
C CYS A 114 4.62 21.93 8.31
#